data_AF-A0A9W9NA72-F1
#
_entry.id   AF-A0A9W9NA72-F1
#
_cell.length_a   1.000
_cell.length_b   1.000
_cell.length_c   1.000
_cell.angle_alpha   90.00
_cell.angle_beta   90.00
_cell.angle_gamma   90.00
#
_symmetry.space_group_name_H-M   'P 1'
#
loop_
_entity.id
_entity.type
_entity.pdbx_description
1 polymer ?
#
loop_
_entity_poly.entity_id
_entity_poly.type
_entity_poly.pdbx_seq_one_letter_code
_entity_poly.pdbx_strand_id
1 'polypeptide(L)'
;MRAIRSLSTSSHASDHLEPSEFNKRRVFIALYEREELSVGESRRRLGHDAYHWEIIVAPKDHSGSDCHVYGVTNGPLRKGKVHIIDGNRGRSWRFREEQVNPDASSLLVGMIMIGKVPSQVTRDDLMKNLGPPTIQVPDKRFGENCTTWIKEAIMKLQEGGLAEQFDIQLFMDDALAFADHYNKHDMGRKCIFSMSDHCFVHPRMNCAMLNYTKRRMW
;
A
#
# COMPACT_ATOMS: atom_id res chain seq x y z
N MET A 1 48.98 -58.90 -4.27
CA MET A 1 47.73 -58.20 -4.63
C MET A 1 47.67 -56.88 -3.87
N ARG A 2 47.56 -55.75 -4.60
CA ARG A 2 47.43 -54.37 -4.09
C ARG A 2 45.95 -54.09 -3.74
N ALA A 3 45.67 -53.26 -2.74
CA ALA A 3 45.16 -51.90 -2.94
C ALA A 3 44.75 -51.22 -1.62
N ILE A 4 45.21 -49.98 -1.45
CA ILE A 4 44.78 -48.98 -0.47
C ILE A 4 43.54 -48.25 -1.02
N ARG A 5 42.53 -47.96 -0.19
CA ARG A 5 41.53 -46.88 -0.34
C ARG A 5 41.13 -46.43 1.07
N SER A 6 41.67 -45.33 1.59
CA SER A 6 41.26 -43.91 1.47
C SER A 6 39.86 -43.58 2.01
N LEU A 7 39.86 -42.61 2.92
CA LEU A 7 38.80 -42.03 3.74
C LEU A 7 37.61 -41.46 2.94
N SER A 8 36.44 -41.43 3.59
CA SER A 8 35.41 -40.42 3.32
C SER A 8 34.84 -39.94 4.65
N THR A 9 35.16 -38.69 4.97
CA THR A 9 34.63 -37.88 6.06
C THR A 9 33.16 -37.57 5.81
N SER A 10 32.33 -37.83 6.82
CA SER A 10 30.97 -37.30 6.94
C SER A 10 31.02 -35.79 7.09
N SER A 11 30.52 -35.06 6.10
CA SER A 11 30.11 -33.66 6.26
C SER A 11 28.60 -33.63 6.46
N HIS A 12 28.18 -33.21 7.65
CA HIS A 12 26.81 -32.81 7.95
C HIS A 12 26.30 -31.85 6.87
N ALA A 13 25.19 -32.24 6.24
CA ALA A 13 24.46 -31.42 5.29
C ALA A 13 23.99 -30.15 6.00
N SER A 14 24.46 -29.00 5.51
CA SER A 14 23.88 -27.71 5.79
C SER A 14 22.51 -27.65 5.13
N ASP A 15 21.46 -27.42 5.93
CA ASP A 15 20.13 -27.04 5.46
C ASP A 15 20.23 -25.73 4.65
N HIS A 16 20.40 -25.87 3.34
CA HIS A 16 20.11 -24.81 2.40
C HIS A 16 18.58 -24.70 2.30
N LEU A 17 18.00 -23.79 3.07
CA LEU A 17 16.68 -23.25 2.76
C LEU A 17 16.78 -22.53 1.41
N GLU A 18 16.32 -23.20 0.36
CA GLU A 18 16.05 -22.57 -0.94
C GLU A 18 15.20 -21.29 -0.70
N PRO A 19 15.57 -20.12 -1.25
CA PRO A 19 14.79 -18.91 -1.11
C PRO A 19 13.37 -19.17 -1.58
N SER A 20 12.38 -19.03 -0.69
CA SER A 20 11.00 -19.39 -1.02
C SER A 20 10.52 -18.60 -2.25
N GLU A 21 10.24 -19.30 -3.35
CA GLU A 21 9.54 -18.76 -4.53
C GLU A 21 8.10 -18.25 -4.23
N PHE A 22 7.67 -18.27 -2.96
CA PHE A 22 6.25 -18.36 -2.61
C PHE A 22 5.63 -17.11 -1.99
N ASN A 23 6.39 -16.14 -1.47
CA ASN A 23 5.80 -14.93 -0.89
C ASN A 23 5.75 -13.77 -1.89
N LYS A 24 4.93 -13.94 -2.94
CA LYS A 24 4.77 -12.96 -4.02
C LYS A 24 4.30 -11.61 -3.48
N ARG A 25 5.05 -10.55 -3.77
CA ARG A 25 4.72 -9.17 -3.41
C ARG A 25 3.48 -8.69 -4.17
N ARG A 26 2.69 -7.85 -3.51
CA ARG A 26 1.44 -7.28 -4.00
C ARG A 26 1.47 -5.77 -3.82
N VAL A 27 0.80 -5.06 -4.70
CA VAL A 27 0.61 -3.61 -4.62
C VAL A 27 -0.77 -3.34 -4.05
N PHE A 28 -0.81 -2.53 -2.99
CA PHE A 28 -2.02 -2.10 -2.33
C PHE A 28 -2.12 -0.58 -2.31
N ILE A 29 -3.36 -0.09 -2.36
CA ILE A 29 -3.68 1.27 -1.93
C ILE A 29 -4.15 1.20 -0.48
N ALA A 30 -3.46 1.92 0.39
CA ALA A 30 -3.77 2.04 1.81
C ALA A 30 -4.50 3.36 2.08
N LEU A 31 -5.60 3.28 2.83
CA LEU A 31 -6.35 4.43 3.32
C LEU A 31 -6.13 4.58 4.81
N TYR A 32 -5.72 5.77 5.24
CA TYR A 32 -5.61 6.13 6.65
C TYR A 32 -6.56 7.24 7.02
N GLU A 33 -7.16 7.12 8.19
CA GLU A 33 -7.90 8.21 8.82
C GLU A 33 -6.98 9.42 9.06
N ARG A 34 -7.60 10.59 8.99
CA ARG A 34 -7.06 11.90 9.33
C ARG A 34 -7.87 12.52 10.46
N GLU A 35 -8.18 11.69 11.45
CA GLU A 35 -8.89 12.09 12.67
C GLU A 35 -10.18 12.87 12.34
N GLU A 36 -10.32 14.10 12.84
CA GLU A 36 -11.48 14.98 12.63
C GLU A 36 -11.77 15.29 11.15
N LEU A 37 -10.78 15.14 10.25
CA LEU A 37 -10.99 15.35 8.82
C LEU A 37 -11.75 14.18 8.16
N SER A 38 -11.69 12.98 8.73
CA SER A 38 -12.32 11.76 8.20
C SER A 38 -13.76 11.54 8.68
N VAL A 39 -14.30 12.45 9.48
CA VAL A 39 -15.65 12.31 10.07
C VAL A 39 -16.54 13.52 9.83
N GLY A 40 -17.85 13.32 10.03
CA GLY A 40 -18.85 14.38 10.07
C GLY A 40 -18.90 15.27 8.82
N GLU A 41 -18.96 16.58 9.04
CA GLU A 41 -19.02 17.58 7.97
C GLU A 41 -17.69 17.72 7.22
N SER A 42 -16.57 17.63 7.91
CA SER A 42 -15.23 17.68 7.31
C SER A 42 -15.06 16.62 6.24
N ARG A 43 -15.46 15.37 6.52
CA ARG A 43 -15.46 14.29 5.54
C ARG A 43 -16.31 14.63 4.32
N ARG A 44 -17.55 15.09 4.51
CA ARG A 44 -18.45 15.43 3.38
C ARG A 44 -17.85 16.51 2.50
N ARG A 45 -17.21 17.52 3.10
CA ARG A 45 -16.60 18.65 2.39
C ARG A 45 -15.30 18.27 1.68
N LEU A 46 -14.48 17.41 2.28
CA LEU A 46 -13.15 17.08 1.77
C LEU A 46 -13.14 15.92 0.75
N GLY A 47 -14.19 15.10 0.69
CA GLY A 47 -14.25 14.00 -0.28
C GLY A 47 -13.11 13.01 -0.04
N HIS A 48 -12.35 12.70 -1.10
CA HIS A 48 -11.16 11.82 -1.01
C HIS A 48 -10.08 12.38 -0.08
N ASP A 49 -9.95 13.71 0.02
CA ASP A 49 -8.90 14.37 0.82
C ASP A 49 -9.11 14.23 2.34
N ALA A 50 -10.29 13.75 2.73
CA ALA A 50 -10.63 13.40 4.10
C ALA A 50 -9.77 12.25 4.65
N TYR A 51 -9.13 11.47 3.78
CA TYR A 51 -8.24 10.36 4.14
C TYR A 51 -6.84 10.60 3.59
N HIS A 52 -5.85 9.95 4.19
CA HIS A 52 -4.52 9.86 3.60
C HIS A 52 -4.41 8.60 2.76
N TRP A 53 -3.85 8.73 1.56
CA TRP A 53 -3.70 7.66 0.59
C TRP A 53 -2.23 7.39 0.35
N GLU A 54 -1.84 6.12 0.40
CA GLU A 54 -0.47 5.67 0.15
C GLU A 54 -0.45 4.35 -0.63
N ILE A 55 0.66 4.07 -1.32
CA ILE A 55 0.92 2.75 -1.87
C ILE A 55 1.65 1.92 -0.83
N ILE A 56 1.18 0.70 -0.59
CA ILE A 56 1.93 -0.30 0.17
C ILE A 56 2.29 -1.45 -0.75
N VAL A 57 3.57 -1.79 -0.79
CA VAL A 57 4.07 -3.03 -1.37
C VAL A 57 4.36 -3.99 -0.23
N ALA A 58 3.60 -5.07 -0.17
CA ALA A 58 3.69 -6.05 0.89
C ALA A 58 3.80 -7.46 0.31
N PRO A 59 4.51 -8.38 0.97
CA PRO A 59 4.39 -9.80 0.71
C PRO A 59 2.93 -10.27 0.87
N LYS A 60 2.56 -11.36 0.21
CA LYS A 60 1.23 -11.98 0.34
C LYS A 60 0.94 -12.31 1.82
N ASP A 61 1.89 -12.97 2.45
CA ASP A 61 1.85 -13.33 3.86
C ASP A 61 2.82 -12.39 4.59
N HIS A 62 2.40 -11.14 4.79
CA HIS A 62 3.22 -10.12 5.45
C HIS A 62 3.16 -10.32 6.97
N SER A 63 4.30 -10.13 7.63
CA SER A 63 4.38 -10.17 9.09
C SER A 63 5.38 -9.15 9.60
N GLY A 64 4.91 -8.24 10.45
CA GLY A 64 5.77 -7.21 11.02
C GLY A 64 6.16 -6.15 10.00
N SER A 65 7.44 -5.79 9.95
CA SER A 65 7.94 -4.65 9.17
C SER A 65 8.41 -5.02 7.76
N ASP A 66 7.83 -6.01 7.09
CA ASP A 66 8.25 -6.46 5.75
C ASP A 66 7.54 -5.71 4.60
N CYS A 67 6.75 -4.69 4.92
CA CYS A 67 6.05 -3.84 3.97
C CYS A 67 6.83 -2.56 3.67
N HIS A 68 6.75 -2.10 2.42
CA HIS A 68 7.27 -0.80 2.00
C HIS A 68 6.12 0.13 1.64
N VAL A 69 6.12 1.33 2.22
CA VAL A 69 5.15 2.38 1.88
C VAL A 69 5.79 3.40 0.95
N TYR A 70 5.02 3.85 -0.03
CA TYR A 70 5.35 4.95 -0.92
C TYR A 70 4.21 5.96 -0.90
N GLY A 71 4.54 7.22 -0.66
CA GLY A 71 3.53 8.25 -0.56
C GLY A 71 4.11 9.65 -0.46
N VAL A 72 3.23 10.61 -0.26
CA VAL A 72 3.61 12.01 -0.04
C VAL A 72 3.01 12.52 1.25
N THR A 73 3.81 13.21 2.04
CA THR A 73 3.36 13.81 3.30
C THR A 73 3.78 15.27 3.38
N ASN A 74 2.88 16.10 3.87
CA ASN A 74 3.17 17.45 4.31
C ASN A 74 3.17 17.58 5.84
N GLY A 75 3.08 16.44 6.54
CA GLY A 75 3.02 16.36 7.99
C GLY A 75 4.38 16.59 8.67
N PRO A 76 4.40 16.54 10.01
CA PRO A 76 5.62 16.65 10.78
C PRO A 76 6.62 15.55 10.42
N LEU A 77 7.90 15.92 10.35
CA LEU A 77 8.98 14.94 10.23
C LEU A 77 9.76 14.89 11.53
N ARG A 78 9.91 13.71 12.12
CA ARG A 78 10.69 13.55 13.36
C ARG A 78 12.17 13.76 13.07
N LYS A 79 12.76 14.82 13.63
CA LYS A 79 14.22 14.98 13.70
C LYS A 79 14.70 14.67 15.12
N GLY A 80 15.44 13.57 15.28
CA GLY A 80 16.06 13.16 16.54
C GLY A 80 15.36 12.03 17.28
N LYS A 81 16.09 11.35 18.18
CA LYS A 81 15.61 10.19 18.97
C LYS A 81 15.03 10.57 20.34
N VAL A 82 15.34 11.76 20.87
CA VAL A 82 15.04 12.14 22.26
C VAL A 82 14.03 13.29 22.35
N HIS A 83 14.08 14.25 21.43
CA HIS A 83 13.10 15.33 21.31
C HIS A 83 12.45 15.27 19.93
N ILE A 84 11.11 15.24 19.90
CA ILE A 84 10.36 15.34 18.64
C ILE A 84 10.51 16.78 18.14
N ILE A 85 11.52 17.03 17.30
CA ILE A 85 11.64 18.29 16.59
C ILE A 85 10.93 18.10 15.24
N ASP A 86 9.86 18.85 15.03
CA ASP A 86 9.16 18.89 13.74
C ASP A 86 10.08 19.55 12.68
N GLY A 87 10.65 18.69 11.83
CA GLY A 87 11.52 19.07 10.71
C GLY A 87 10.78 19.57 9.47
N ASN A 88 9.45 19.70 9.50
CA ASN A 88 8.63 20.14 8.38
C ASN A 88 7.63 21.25 8.77
N ARG A 89 8.12 22.30 9.46
CA ARG A 89 7.31 23.44 9.90
C ARG A 89 6.56 24.15 8.78
N GLY A 90 7.17 24.26 7.59
CA GLY A 90 6.53 24.84 6.40
C GLY A 90 5.46 23.95 5.77
N ARG A 91 5.27 22.73 6.30
CA ARG A 91 4.35 21.72 5.78
C ARG A 91 4.57 21.48 4.29
N SER A 92 5.81 21.53 3.80
CA SER A 92 6.07 21.27 2.38
C SER A 92 5.81 19.80 2.09
N TRP A 93 5.23 19.51 0.93
CA TRP A 93 5.06 18.13 0.48
C TRP A 93 6.42 17.48 0.28
N ARG A 94 6.56 16.25 0.75
CA ARG A 94 7.76 15.42 0.57
C ARG A 94 7.34 14.02 0.22
N PHE A 95 8.07 13.43 -0.72
CA PHE A 95 7.96 12.01 -1.01
C PHE A 95 8.56 11.22 0.15
N ARG A 96 7.94 10.08 0.46
CA ARG A 96 8.31 9.18 1.55
C ARG A 96 8.38 7.75 1.03
N GLU A 97 9.51 7.11 1.30
CA GLU A 97 9.68 5.66 1.23
C GLU A 97 10.14 5.17 2.60
N GLU A 98 9.37 4.28 3.21
CA GLU A 98 9.69 3.74 4.52
C GLU A 98 9.31 2.27 4.61
N GLN A 99 10.07 1.53 5.39
CA GLN A 99 9.71 0.18 5.80
C GLN A 99 8.76 0.29 7.01
N VAL A 100 7.59 -0.35 6.92
CA VAL A 100 6.50 -0.18 7.89
C VAL A 100 5.89 -1.51 8.28
N ASN A 101 5.26 -1.54 9.45
CA ASN A 101 4.29 -2.57 9.82
C ASN A 101 2.88 -1.95 9.72
N PRO A 102 2.07 -2.28 8.69
CA PRO A 102 0.71 -1.74 8.55
C PRO A 102 -0.18 -2.08 9.76
N ASP A 103 0.04 -3.23 10.41
CA ASP A 103 -0.71 -3.66 11.58
C ASP A 103 -0.41 -2.83 12.83
N ALA A 104 0.67 -2.05 12.85
CA ALA A 104 0.98 -1.16 13.97
C ALA A 104 0.21 0.17 13.94
N SER A 105 -0.35 0.60 12.79
CA SER A 105 -1.03 1.90 12.67
C SER A 105 -2.50 1.84 13.08
N SER A 106 -2.92 2.48 14.17
CA SER A 106 -4.35 2.54 14.54
C SER A 106 -5.21 3.32 13.54
N LEU A 107 -4.59 4.13 12.68
CA LEU A 107 -5.29 4.97 11.70
C LEU A 107 -5.55 4.24 10.38
N LEU A 108 -4.98 3.04 10.16
CA LEU A 108 -5.18 2.30 8.91
C LEU A 108 -6.62 1.77 8.83
N VAL A 109 -7.39 2.26 7.88
CA VAL A 109 -8.76 1.83 7.60
C VAL A 109 -8.75 0.51 6.82
N GLY A 110 -7.92 0.44 5.78
CA GLY A 110 -7.79 -0.77 4.97
C GLY A 110 -6.75 -0.67 3.87
N MET A 111 -6.44 -1.84 3.31
CA MET A 111 -5.53 -2.02 2.18
C MET A 111 -6.29 -2.72 1.04
N ILE A 112 -6.31 -2.08 -0.13
CA ILE A 112 -7.00 -2.59 -1.32
C ILE A 112 -5.95 -3.00 -2.34
N MET A 113 -5.84 -4.30 -2.63
CA MET A 113 -4.88 -4.82 -3.59
C MET A 113 -5.31 -4.43 -5.01
N ILE A 114 -4.40 -3.76 -5.72
CA ILE A 114 -4.59 -3.33 -7.10
C ILE A 114 -3.69 -4.07 -8.09
N GLY A 115 -2.73 -4.88 -7.60
CA GLY A 115 -1.83 -5.61 -8.49
C GLY A 115 -0.82 -6.51 -7.80
N LYS A 116 -0.01 -7.18 -8.61
CA LYS A 116 1.06 -8.10 -8.19
C LYS A 116 2.40 -7.56 -8.66
N VAL A 117 3.43 -7.68 -7.83
CA VAL A 117 4.79 -7.26 -8.18
C VAL A 117 5.58 -8.48 -8.64
N PRO A 118 6.05 -8.52 -9.90
CA PRO A 118 6.92 -9.58 -10.39
C PRO A 118 8.21 -9.68 -9.57
N SER A 119 8.79 -10.88 -9.45
CA SER A 119 9.98 -11.11 -8.61
C SER A 119 11.18 -10.29 -9.03
N GLN A 120 11.31 -10.01 -10.33
CA GLN A 120 12.40 -9.21 -10.91
C GLN A 120 12.31 -7.71 -10.62
N VAL A 121 11.13 -7.19 -10.22
CA VAL A 121 10.94 -5.75 -9.99
C VAL A 121 11.50 -5.39 -8.62
N THR A 122 12.62 -4.70 -8.59
CA THR A 122 13.31 -4.35 -7.34
C THR A 122 12.61 -3.22 -6.60
N ARG A 123 13.02 -2.96 -5.35
CA ARG A 123 12.59 -1.78 -4.61
C ARG A 123 13.02 -0.49 -5.33
N ASP A 124 14.21 -0.48 -5.91
CA ASP A 124 14.75 0.69 -6.61
C ASP A 124 13.98 0.96 -7.91
N ASP A 125 13.47 -0.08 -8.58
CA ASP A 125 12.54 0.08 -9.71
C ASP A 125 11.23 0.73 -9.26
N LEU A 126 10.65 0.30 -8.14
CA LEU A 126 9.43 0.90 -7.59
C LEU A 126 9.67 2.36 -7.20
N MET A 127 10.78 2.65 -6.53
CA MET A 127 11.21 4.02 -6.21
C MET A 127 11.33 4.88 -7.47
N LYS A 128 11.99 4.38 -8.52
CA LYS A 128 12.16 5.12 -9.77
C LYS A 128 10.83 5.42 -10.45
N ASN A 129 9.84 4.53 -10.35
CA ASN A 129 8.53 4.70 -10.97
C ASN A 129 7.57 5.55 -10.13
N LEU A 130 7.70 5.53 -8.80
CA LEU A 130 6.77 6.20 -7.88
C LEU A 130 7.32 7.52 -7.31
N GLY A 131 8.64 7.68 -7.25
CA GLY A 131 9.29 8.87 -6.71
C GLY A 131 9.62 9.93 -7.78
N PRO A 132 10.05 11.13 -7.34
CA PRO A 132 10.61 12.13 -8.25
C PRO A 132 11.87 11.61 -8.95
N PRO A 133 12.12 11.99 -10.23
CA PRO A 133 11.37 12.97 -11.00
C PRO A 133 10.15 12.41 -11.74
N THR A 134 9.88 11.10 -11.67
CA THR A 134 8.82 10.44 -12.43
C THR A 134 7.43 10.89 -12.00
N ILE A 135 7.19 10.94 -10.69
CA ILE A 135 5.99 11.54 -10.11
C ILE A 135 6.45 12.66 -9.21
N GLN A 136 6.01 13.89 -9.51
CA GLN A 136 6.38 15.04 -8.70
C GLN A 136 5.63 15.04 -7.36
N VAL A 137 6.23 15.62 -6.34
CA VAL A 137 5.48 15.87 -5.09
C VAL A 137 4.42 16.95 -5.36
N PRO A 138 3.27 16.91 -4.68
CA PRO A 138 2.21 17.88 -4.92
C PRO A 138 2.66 19.34 -4.75
N ASP A 139 2.22 20.21 -5.65
CA ASP A 139 2.38 21.65 -5.52
C ASP A 139 1.12 22.30 -4.94
N LYS A 140 1.28 22.84 -3.73
CA LYS A 140 0.22 23.57 -3.02
C LYS A 140 -0.37 24.74 -3.81
N ARG A 141 0.42 25.37 -4.70
CA ARG A 141 -0.02 26.52 -5.49
C ARG A 141 -1.14 26.16 -6.46
N PHE A 142 -1.17 24.90 -6.92
CA PHE A 142 -2.20 24.37 -7.81
C PHE A 142 -3.27 23.58 -7.06
N GLY A 143 -3.25 23.59 -5.72
CA GLY A 143 -4.20 22.84 -4.89
C GLY A 143 -3.94 21.33 -4.84
N GLU A 144 -2.77 20.88 -5.30
CA GLU A 144 -2.42 19.46 -5.32
C GLU A 144 -2.15 18.92 -3.90
N ASN A 145 -2.42 17.63 -3.73
CA ASN A 145 -2.33 16.96 -2.44
C ASN A 145 -2.03 15.45 -2.59
N CYS A 146 -2.17 14.67 -1.52
CA CYS A 146 -1.91 13.22 -1.59
C CYS A 146 -2.87 12.48 -2.53
N THR A 147 -4.08 12.99 -2.74
CA THR A 147 -5.07 12.41 -3.66
C THR A 147 -4.67 12.64 -5.11
N THR A 148 -4.14 13.81 -5.47
CA THR A 148 -3.62 14.02 -6.83
C THR A 148 -2.43 13.09 -7.09
N TRP A 149 -1.51 12.99 -6.12
CA TRP A 149 -0.36 12.10 -6.21
C TRP A 149 -0.75 10.62 -6.34
N ILE A 150 -1.71 10.12 -5.52
CA ILE A 150 -2.09 8.70 -5.58
C ILE A 150 -2.75 8.33 -6.91
N LYS A 151 -3.53 9.24 -7.51
CA LYS A 151 -4.13 9.01 -8.84
C LYS A 151 -3.05 8.87 -9.91
N GLU A 152 -2.04 9.74 -9.89
CA GLU A 152 -0.90 9.65 -10.81
C GLU A 152 -0.08 8.37 -10.56
N ALA A 153 0.12 8.00 -9.30
CA ALA A 153 0.84 6.80 -8.93
C ALA A 153 0.12 5.50 -9.38
N ILE A 154 -1.20 5.43 -9.23
CA ILE A 154 -2.01 4.31 -9.77
C ILE A 154 -1.86 4.25 -11.29
N MET A 155 -1.99 5.38 -11.99
CA MET A 155 -1.83 5.45 -13.44
C MET A 155 -0.45 4.94 -13.88
N LYS A 156 0.63 5.36 -13.21
CA LYS A 156 2.00 4.90 -13.50
C LYS A 156 2.19 3.40 -13.26
N LEU A 157 1.57 2.86 -12.21
CA LEU A 157 1.59 1.42 -11.96
C LEU A 157 0.79 0.65 -13.01
N GLN A 158 -0.32 1.19 -13.51
CA GLN A 158 -1.10 0.59 -14.61
C GLN A 158 -0.31 0.59 -15.92
N GLU A 159 0.34 1.71 -16.26
CA GLU A 159 1.23 1.83 -17.43
C GLU A 159 2.40 0.84 -17.35
N GLY A 160 2.95 0.62 -16.16
CA GLY A 160 4.04 -0.31 -15.90
C GLY A 160 3.63 -1.78 -15.74
N GLY A 161 2.34 -2.10 -15.83
CA GLY A 161 1.82 -3.46 -15.64
C GLY A 161 1.95 -4.01 -14.21
N LEU A 162 2.11 -3.12 -13.23
CA LEU A 162 2.19 -3.44 -11.80
C LEU A 162 0.85 -3.31 -11.08
N ALA A 163 -0.14 -2.73 -11.74
CA ALA A 163 -1.54 -2.66 -11.32
C ALA A 163 -2.47 -3.13 -12.45
N GLU A 164 -3.63 -3.66 -12.07
CA GLU A 164 -4.71 -4.02 -12.99
C GLU A 164 -5.31 -2.78 -13.66
N GLN A 165 -5.87 -2.96 -14.86
CA GLN A 165 -6.55 -1.88 -15.57
C GLN A 165 -7.97 -1.68 -15.03
N PHE A 166 -8.25 -0.49 -14.52
CA PHE A 166 -9.53 -0.06 -13.96
C PHE A 166 -9.67 1.47 -14.03
N ASP A 167 -10.91 1.95 -13.94
CA ASP A 167 -11.19 3.39 -13.84
C ASP A 167 -10.74 3.91 -12.46
N ILE A 168 -9.72 4.77 -12.46
CA ILE A 168 -9.10 5.30 -11.24
C ILE A 168 -10.11 6.13 -10.43
N GLN A 169 -10.98 6.91 -11.08
CA GLN A 169 -11.91 7.77 -10.36
C GLN A 169 -12.99 6.95 -9.66
N LEU A 170 -13.57 5.97 -10.37
CA LEU A 170 -14.53 5.03 -9.80
C LEU A 170 -13.90 4.25 -8.64
N PHE A 171 -12.65 3.80 -8.78
CA PHE A 171 -11.92 3.12 -7.72
C PHE A 171 -11.79 3.98 -6.46
N MET A 172 -11.44 5.26 -6.62
CA MET A 172 -11.31 6.19 -5.51
C MET A 172 -12.64 6.45 -4.81
N ASP A 173 -13.74 6.54 -5.56
CA ASP A 173 -15.10 6.71 -5.02
C ASP A 173 -15.54 5.47 -4.23
N ASP A 174 -15.24 4.28 -4.75
CA ASP A 174 -15.56 3.00 -4.12
C ASP A 174 -14.73 2.75 -2.85
N ALA A 175 -13.44 3.05 -2.89
CA ALA A 175 -12.55 2.99 -1.72
C ALA A 175 -13.01 3.97 -0.62
N LEU A 176 -13.49 5.15 -1.01
CA LEU A 176 -14.03 6.14 -0.07
C LEU A 176 -15.36 5.67 0.54
N ALA A 177 -16.26 5.07 -0.26
CA ALA A 177 -17.50 4.49 0.24
C ALA A 177 -17.24 3.34 1.23
N PHE A 178 -16.21 2.54 0.97
CA PHE A 178 -15.73 1.53 1.91
C PHE A 178 -15.29 2.16 3.25
N ALA A 179 -14.45 3.21 3.21
CA ALA A 179 -13.99 3.87 4.42
C ALA A 179 -15.15 4.47 5.24
N ASP A 180 -16.13 5.07 4.57
CA ASP A 180 -17.33 5.59 5.24
C ASP A 180 -18.16 4.49 5.93
N HIS A 181 -18.20 3.29 5.34
CA HIS A 181 -18.86 2.14 5.95
C HIS A 181 -18.07 1.63 7.17
N TYR A 182 -16.74 1.53 7.07
CA TYR A 182 -15.88 1.14 8.18
C TYR A 182 -16.10 2.03 9.41
N ASN A 183 -16.11 3.36 9.21
CA ASN A 183 -16.28 4.33 10.30
C ASN A 183 -17.67 4.28 10.95
N LYS A 184 -18.72 4.02 10.17
CA LYS A 184 -20.10 3.90 10.69
C LYS A 184 -20.31 2.69 11.57
N HIS A 185 -19.58 1.62 11.33
CA HIS A 185 -19.82 0.32 11.95
C HIS A 185 -18.78 -0.07 13.00
N ASP A 186 -17.88 0.85 13.37
CA ASP A 186 -16.80 0.64 14.36
C ASP A 186 -16.15 -0.74 14.21
N MET A 187 -15.78 -1.05 12.98
CA MET A 187 -15.29 -2.38 12.63
C MET A 187 -13.87 -2.52 13.19
N GLY A 188 -13.74 -2.92 14.46
CA GLY A 188 -12.50 -2.92 15.24
C GLY A 188 -11.36 -3.84 14.75
N ARG A 189 -11.30 -4.21 13.46
CA ARG A 189 -10.15 -4.85 12.81
C ARG A 189 -9.93 -4.34 11.38
N LYS A 190 -8.65 -4.15 11.06
CA LYS A 190 -8.13 -3.76 9.73
C LYS A 190 -8.52 -4.77 8.68
N CYS A 191 -8.89 -4.28 7.50
CA CYS A 191 -9.37 -5.10 6.42
C CYS A 191 -8.44 -5.06 5.20
N ILE A 192 -8.16 -6.22 4.61
CA ILE A 192 -7.38 -6.37 3.38
C ILE A 192 -8.31 -6.94 2.31
N PHE A 193 -8.32 -6.32 1.13
CA PHE A 193 -9.18 -6.73 0.00
C PHE A 193 -8.38 -6.89 -1.28
N SER A 194 -8.94 -7.59 -2.26
CA SER A 194 -8.38 -7.69 -3.60
C SER A 194 -9.41 -7.41 -4.68
N MET A 195 -9.02 -6.64 -5.70
CA MET A 195 -9.84 -6.41 -6.89
C MET A 195 -9.97 -7.66 -7.78
N SER A 196 -8.93 -8.51 -7.81
CA SER A 196 -8.87 -9.69 -8.69
C SER A 196 -9.91 -10.79 -8.41
N ASP A 197 -10.52 -10.82 -7.21
CA ASP A 197 -11.52 -11.83 -6.83
C ASP A 197 -12.97 -11.31 -6.92
N HIS A 198 -13.19 -10.18 -7.59
CA HIS A 198 -14.52 -9.62 -7.94
C HIS A 198 -15.54 -9.39 -6.82
N CYS A 199 -15.15 -9.50 -5.56
CA CYS A 199 -16.00 -9.17 -4.42
C CYS A 199 -15.17 -8.50 -3.32
N PHE A 200 -15.64 -7.36 -2.82
CA PHE A 200 -15.22 -6.80 -1.53
C PHE A 200 -15.69 -7.74 -0.41
N VAL A 201 -15.01 -8.87 -0.19
CA VAL A 201 -15.39 -9.82 0.86
C VAL A 201 -14.52 -9.60 2.07
N HIS A 202 -15.08 -8.98 3.10
CA HIS A 202 -14.53 -9.15 4.44
C HIS A 202 -14.84 -10.60 4.86
N PRO A 203 -13.91 -11.33 5.50
CA PRO A 203 -14.12 -12.74 5.92
C PRO A 203 -15.29 -13.00 6.90
N ARG A 204 -16.06 -11.96 7.24
CA ARG A 204 -17.22 -11.98 8.16
C ARG A 204 -18.41 -11.17 7.67
N MET A 205 -18.35 -10.58 6.47
CA MET A 205 -19.49 -9.87 5.89
C MET A 205 -20.04 -10.65 4.70
N ASN A 206 -21.27 -11.15 4.83
CA ASN A 206 -22.10 -11.63 3.72
C ASN A 206 -22.68 -10.46 2.89
N CYS A 207 -21.92 -9.37 2.74
CA CYS A 207 -22.38 -8.18 2.02
C CYS A 207 -21.43 -7.92 0.85
N ALA A 208 -21.88 -8.21 -0.36
CA ALA A 208 -21.20 -7.83 -1.59
C ALA A 208 -21.30 -6.30 -1.72
N MET A 209 -20.38 -5.59 -1.06
CA MET A 209 -20.48 -4.13 -0.91
C MET A 209 -20.36 -3.41 -2.26
N LEU A 210 -19.60 -3.95 -3.22
CA LEU A 210 -19.47 -3.34 -4.55
C LEU A 210 -19.18 -4.45 -5.59
N ASN A 211 -20.14 -4.73 -6.46
CA ASN A 211 -19.97 -5.62 -7.61
C ASN A 211 -19.42 -4.80 -8.78
N TYR A 212 -18.13 -4.89 -9.05
CA TYR A 212 -17.49 -4.19 -10.18
C TYR A 212 -17.89 -4.75 -11.57
N THR A 213 -18.72 -5.79 -11.64
CA THR A 213 -19.05 -6.47 -12.90
C THR A 213 -20.54 -6.77 -13.04
N LYS A 214 -21.39 -5.75 -13.16
CA LYS A 214 -22.73 -5.90 -13.78
C LYS A 214 -23.26 -4.64 -14.52
N ARG A 215 -22.41 -3.85 -15.18
CA ARG A 215 -22.87 -3.05 -16.32
C ARG A 215 -22.45 -3.73 -17.60
N ARG A 216 -23.38 -4.47 -18.21
CA ARG A 216 -23.32 -4.77 -19.65
C ARG A 216 -23.26 -3.41 -20.36
N MET A 217 -22.13 -3.12 -21.00
CA MET A 217 -22.13 -2.19 -22.11
C MET A 217 -22.93 -2.86 -23.23
N TRP A 218 -24.12 -2.32 -23.47
CA TRP A 218 -24.71 -2.32 -24.80
C TRP A 218 -24.37 -0.97 -25.41
#